data_AF-A0A497QEF0-F1
#
_entry.id   AF-A0A497QEF0-F1
#
_cell.length_a   1.000
_cell.length_b   1.000
_cell.length_c   1.000
_cell.angle_alpha   90.00
_cell.angle_beta   90.00
_cell.angle_gamma   90.00
#
_symmetry.space_group_name_H-M   'P 1'
#
loop_
_entity.id
_entity.type
_entity.pdbx_description
1 polymer ?
#
loop_
_entity_poly.entity_id
_entity_poly.type
_entity_poly.pdbx_seq_one_letter_code
_entity_poly.pdbx_strand_id
1 'polypeptide(L)'
;WGLWHTPLWFMIWDTHYYTPYIGFVLMTMSISFVYSYIYEKSNGNLLIIILFHGSCNAAHALLYLFYDDLPASEQYLYWIYVALNIVAAIVVIILRRRNPSREQ
;
A
#
# COMPACT_ATOMS: atom_id res chain seq x y z
N TRP A 1 -6.02 7.38 4.83
CA TRP A 1 -5.03 7.51 3.75
C TRP A 1 -5.68 7.37 2.37
N GLY A 2 -6.43 6.30 2.07
CA GLY A 2 -7.10 6.12 0.76
C GLY A 2 -7.94 7.32 0.28
N LEU A 3 -8.91 7.78 1.08
CA LEU A 3 -9.79 8.91 0.72
C LEU A 3 -9.08 10.28 0.62
N TRP A 4 -7.89 10.43 1.21
CA TRP A 4 -7.16 11.70 1.13
C TRP A 4 -6.64 11.96 -0.30
N HIS A 5 -6.42 10.90 -1.08
CA HIS A 5 -5.93 10.99 -2.45
C HIS A 5 -7.06 11.14 -3.49
N THR A 6 -8.33 11.09 -3.09
CA THR A 6 -9.46 11.17 -4.03
C THR A 6 -9.38 12.35 -5.01
N PRO A 7 -8.89 13.55 -4.63
CA PRO A 7 -8.70 14.65 -5.59
C PRO A 7 -7.81 14.31 -6.79
N LEU A 8 -6.86 13.36 -6.66
CA LEU A 8 -5.93 12.98 -7.73
C LEU A 8 -6.64 12.34 -8.93
N TRP A 9 -7.79 11.68 -8.72
CA TRP A 9 -8.60 11.12 -9.82
C TRP A 9 -9.30 12.15 -10.69
N PHE A 10 -9.31 13.42 -10.26
CA PHE A 10 -9.87 14.52 -11.05
C PHE A 10 -8.79 15.35 -11.76
N MET A 11 -7.52 14.93 -11.70
CA MET A 11 -6.39 15.60 -12.34
C MET A 11 -5.84 14.76 -13.49
N ILE A 12 -6.16 15.12 -14.73
CA ILE A 12 -5.79 14.35 -15.94
C ILE A 12 -4.28 14.14 -16.14
N TRP A 13 -3.46 14.99 -15.50
CA TRP A 13 -2.00 14.93 -15.55
C TRP A 13 -1.39 14.00 -14.50
N ASP A 14 -2.21 13.49 -13.58
CA ASP A 14 -1.78 12.61 -12.49
C ASP A 14 -2.01 11.15 -12.85
N THR A 15 -1.07 10.27 -12.47
CA THR A 15 -1.15 8.83 -12.76
C THR A 15 -2.36 8.17 -12.11
N HIS A 16 -2.87 8.72 -11.01
CA HIS A 16 -4.08 8.21 -10.34
C HIS A 16 -5.31 8.33 -11.23
N TYR A 17 -5.38 9.30 -12.15
CA TYR A 17 -6.50 9.45 -13.09
C TYR A 17 -6.79 8.16 -13.88
N TYR A 18 -5.74 7.41 -14.24
CA TYR A 18 -5.82 6.16 -15.00
C TYR A 18 -5.78 4.90 -14.12
N THR A 19 -5.65 5.06 -12.81
CA THR A 19 -5.51 3.95 -11.85
C THR A 19 -6.87 3.52 -11.29
N PRO A 20 -7.16 2.21 -11.13
CA PRO A 20 -8.40 1.76 -10.50
C PRO A 20 -8.54 2.25 -9.04
N TYR A 21 -9.48 3.18 -8.81
CA TYR A 21 -9.67 3.83 -7.50
C TYR A 21 -9.87 2.83 -6.34
N ILE A 22 -10.71 1.81 -6.54
CA ILE A 22 -10.99 0.81 -5.51
C ILE A 22 -9.74 -0.01 -5.17
N GLY A 23 -8.93 -0.35 -6.18
CA GLY A 23 -7.65 -1.04 -5.95
C GLY A 23 -6.72 -0.22 -5.06
N PHE A 24 -6.66 1.10 -5.27
CA PHE A 24 -5.82 2.00 -4.49
C PHE A 24 -6.29 2.12 -3.04
N VAL A 25 -7.61 2.26 -2.83
CA VAL A 25 -8.18 2.31 -1.47
C VAL A 25 -7.90 1.02 -0.72
N LEU A 26 -8.06 -0.15 -1.36
CA LEU A 26 -7.77 -1.44 -0.74
C LEU A 26 -6.28 -1.58 -0.41
N MET A 27 -5.41 -1.19 -1.33
CA MET A 27 -3.95 -1.21 -1.13
C MET A 27 -3.52 -0.32 0.03
N THR A 28 -3.91 0.97 0.02
CA THR A 28 -3.55 1.93 1.07
C THR A 28 -4.11 1.54 2.44
N MET A 29 -5.30 0.95 2.50
CA MET A 29 -5.85 0.40 3.73
C MET A 29 -5.01 -0.79 4.22
N SER A 30 -4.67 -1.73 3.32
CA SER A 30 -3.93 -2.95 3.66
C SER A 30 -2.54 -2.64 4.20
N ILE A 31 -1.78 -1.80 3.49
CA ILE A 31 -0.42 -1.43 3.89
C ILE A 31 -0.37 -0.61 5.20
N SER A 32 -1.46 0.07 5.58
CA SER A 32 -1.56 0.75 6.88
C SER A 32 -1.40 -0.22 8.07
N PHE A 33 -1.86 -1.47 7.94
CA PHE A 33 -1.63 -2.51 8.95
C PHE A 33 -0.16 -2.90 9.05
N VAL A 34 0.53 -2.98 7.90
CA VAL A 34 1.96 -3.29 7.84
C VAL A 34 2.79 -2.17 8.46
N TYR A 35 2.48 -0.90 8.15
CA TYR A 35 3.12 0.27 8.79
C TYR A 35 2.96 0.23 10.30
N SER A 36 1.74 0.01 10.77
CA SER A 36 1.44 -0.05 12.21
C SER A 36 2.24 -1.15 12.92
N TYR A 37 2.37 -2.32 12.29
CA TYR A 37 3.14 -3.43 12.84
C TYR A 37 4.64 -3.17 12.86
N ILE A 38 5.20 -2.65 11.77
CA ILE A 38 6.63 -2.31 11.72
C ILE A 38 6.94 -1.22 12.75
N TYR A 39 6.07 -0.22 12.91
CA TYR A 39 6.26 0.87 13.85
C TYR A 39 6.30 0.37 15.29
N GLU A 40 5.39 -0.54 15.64
CA GLU A 40 5.38 -1.19 16.95
C GLU A 40 6.65 -2.03 17.16
N LYS A 41 7.04 -2.85 16.18
CA LYS A 41 8.22 -3.73 16.29
C LYS A 41 9.55 -2.96 16.25
N SER A 42 9.55 -1.73 15.76
CA SER A 42 10.70 -0.84 15.77
C SER A 42 10.77 0.07 17.00
N ASN A 43 9.94 -0.17 18.03
CA ASN A 43 9.82 0.67 19.22
C ASN A 43 9.46 2.14 18.88
N GLY A 44 8.61 2.35 17.89
CA GLY A 44 8.18 3.67 17.46
C GLY A 44 9.18 4.42 16.58
N ASN A 45 10.14 3.73 15.96
CA ASN A 45 11.13 4.38 15.10
C ASN A 45 10.51 4.83 13.77
N LEU A 46 10.30 6.15 13.65
CA LEU A 46 9.75 6.79 12.45
C LEU A 46 10.66 6.70 11.23
N LEU A 47 11.99 6.71 11.39
CA LEU A 47 12.91 6.62 10.25
C LEU A 47 12.71 5.30 9.49
N ILE A 48 12.51 4.19 10.21
CA ILE A 48 12.23 2.90 9.59
C ILE A 48 10.91 2.95 8.79
N ILE A 49 9.89 3.64 9.30
CA ILE A 49 8.61 3.81 8.58
C ILE A 49 8.76 4.68 7.34
N ILE A 50 9.52 5.77 7.43
CA ILE A 50 9.77 6.66 6.29
C ILE A 50 10.54 5.91 5.19
N LEU A 51 11.57 5.14 5.56
CA LEU A 51 12.33 4.32 4.61
C LEU A 51 11.45 3.25 3.97
N PHE A 52 10.60 2.58 4.76
CA PHE A 52 9.67 1.59 4.23
C PHE A 52 8.60 2.22 3.32
N HIS A 53 8.05 3.37 3.68
CA HIS A 53 7.15 4.12 2.81
C HIS A 53 7.82 4.52 1.50
N GLY A 54 9.06 5.03 1.56
CA GLY A 54 9.86 5.37 0.38
C GLY A 54 10.11 4.16 -0.52
N SER A 55 10.42 2.99 0.04
CA SER A 55 10.62 1.78 -0.75
C SER A 55 9.33 1.28 -1.41
N CYS A 56 8.19 1.40 -0.75
CA CYS A 56 6.88 1.10 -1.34
C CYS A 56 6.57 2.02 -2.53
N ASN A 57 6.85 3.32 -2.41
CA ASN A 57 6.67 4.27 -3.52
C ASN A 57 7.61 3.95 -4.68
N ALA A 58 8.88 3.63 -4.40
CA ALA A 58 9.84 3.23 -5.43
C ALA A 58 9.40 1.95 -6.15
N ALA A 59 8.91 0.95 -5.41
CA ALA A 59 8.38 -0.29 -5.99
C ALA A 59 7.14 -0.03 -6.85
N HIS A 60 6.21 0.81 -6.39
CA HIS A 60 5.02 1.17 -7.17
C HIS A 60 5.39 1.92 -8.45
N ALA A 61 6.30 2.90 -8.39
CA ALA A 61 6.78 3.63 -9.55
C ALA A 61 7.47 2.70 -10.56
N LEU A 62 8.28 1.75 -10.09
CA LEU A 62 8.89 0.73 -10.94
C LEU A 62 7.85 -0.17 -11.60
N LEU A 63 6.84 -0.62 -10.85
CA LEU A 63 5.76 -1.46 -11.40
C LEU A 63 4.92 -0.70 -12.42
N TYR A 64 4.68 0.58 -12.20
CA TYR A 64 3.89 1.44 -13.09
C TYR A 64 4.46 1.47 -14.51
N LEU A 65 5.80 1.43 -14.67
CA LEU A 65 6.46 1.33 -15.98
C LEU A 65 6.09 0.08 -16.81
N PHE A 66 5.44 -0.91 -16.20
CA PHE A 66 5.04 -2.15 -16.88
C PHE A 66 3.55 -2.21 -17.20
N TYR A 67 2.74 -1.23 -16.77
CA TYR A 67 1.29 -1.25 -17.01
C TYR A 67 0.66 0.13 -17.28
N ASP A 68 1.44 1.21 -17.38
CA ASP A 68 0.95 2.57 -17.62
C ASP A 68 0.25 2.73 -18.97
N ASP A 69 0.76 2.08 -20.01
CA ASP A 69 0.17 2.10 -21.36
C ASP A 69 -0.98 1.10 -21.54
N LEU A 70 -1.29 0.29 -20.52
CA LEU A 70 -2.34 -0.73 -20.60
C LEU A 70 -3.70 -0.16 -20.19
N PRO A 71 -4.79 -0.52 -20.92
CA PRO A 71 -6.14 -0.19 -20.49
C PRO A 71 -6.43 -0.81 -19.12
N ALA A 72 -7.27 -0.17 -18.32
CA ALA A 72 -7.54 -0.57 -16.92
C ALA A 72 -7.97 -2.05 -16.75
N SER A 73 -8.62 -2.64 -17.77
CA SER A 73 -9.01 -4.06 -17.81
C SER A 73 -7.83 -5.02 -17.89
N GLU A 74 -6.65 -4.55 -18.31
CA GLU A 74 -5.46 -5.34 -18.59
C GLU A 74 -4.32 -5.07 -17.59
N GLN A 75 -4.56 -4.28 -16.54
CA GLN A 75 -3.58 -3.98 -15.50
C GLN A 75 -3.46 -5.13 -14.48
N TYR A 76 -3.17 -6.35 -14.93
CA TYR A 76 -3.11 -7.54 -14.08
C TYR A 76 -2.01 -7.43 -13.00
N LEU A 77 -0.86 -6.85 -13.36
CA LEU A 77 0.26 -6.63 -12.42
C LEU A 77 -0.13 -5.72 -11.26
N TYR A 78 -0.96 -4.69 -11.54
CA TYR A 78 -1.50 -3.82 -10.51
C TYR A 78 -2.38 -4.61 -9.52
N TRP A 79 -3.29 -5.44 -10.01
CA TRP A 79 -4.15 -6.25 -9.15
C TRP A 79 -3.39 -7.32 -8.35
N ILE A 80 -2.34 -7.91 -8.93
CA ILE A 80 -1.41 -8.78 -8.20
C ILE A 80 -0.74 -8.00 -7.06
N TYR A 81 -0.26 -6.78 -7.33
CA TYR A 81 0.33 -5.93 -6.30
C TYR A 81 -0.66 -5.57 -5.18
N VAL A 82 -1.92 -5.25 -5.51
CA VAL A 82 -2.99 -5.03 -4.54
C VAL A 82 -3.22 -6.28 -3.69
N ALA A 83 -3.33 -7.46 -4.33
CA ALA A 83 -3.54 -8.73 -3.64
C ALA A 83 -2.39 -9.07 -2.69
N LEU A 84 -1.14 -8.85 -3.11
CA LEU A 84 0.04 -9.06 -2.26
C LEU A 84 0.02 -8.18 -1.00
N ASN A 85 -0.39 -6.91 -1.14
CA ASN A 85 -0.54 -6.01 0.01
C ASN A 85 -1.65 -6.47 0.97
N ILE A 86 -2.77 -6.97 0.44
CA ILE A 86 -3.85 -7.54 1.26
C ILE A 86 -3.35 -8.78 2.01
N VAL A 87 -2.65 -9.69 1.33
CA VAL A 87 -2.07 -10.89 1.97
C VAL A 87 -1.07 -10.50 3.06
N ALA A 88 -0.19 -9.53 2.81
CA ALA A 88 0.74 -9.02 3.82
C ALA A 88 0.00 -8.46 5.05
N ALA A 89 -1.09 -7.71 4.85
CA ALA A 89 -1.92 -7.20 5.93
C ALA A 89 -2.56 -8.35 6.74
N ILE A 90 -3.11 -9.38 6.07
CA ILE A 90 -3.68 -10.56 6.73
C ILE A 90 -2.62 -11.29 7.55
N VAL A 91 -1.43 -11.50 7.00
CA VAL A 91 -0.30 -12.13 7.71
C VAL A 91 0.04 -11.33 8.96
N VAL A 92 0.18 -10.01 8.86
CA VAL A 92 0.45 -9.12 9.99
C VAL A 92 -0.65 -9.20 11.05
N ILE A 93 -1.93 -9.20 10.64
CA ILE A 93 -3.06 -9.33 11.56
C ILE A 93 -3.01 -10.66 12.32
N ILE A 94 -2.70 -11.77 11.62
CA ILE A 94 -2.55 -13.09 12.24
C ILE A 94 -1.37 -13.11 13.22
N LEU A 95 -0.22 -12.56 12.83
CA LEU A 95 0.97 -12.49 13.69
C LEU A 95 0.71 -11.66 14.96
N ARG A 96 0.01 -10.53 14.82
CA ARG A 96 -0.36 -9.67 15.95
C ARG A 96 -1.33 -10.38 16.90
N ARG A 97 -2.31 -11.13 16.38
CA ARG A 97 -3.22 -11.94 17.22
C ARG A 97 -2.50 -13.04 18.00
N ARG A 98 -1.43 -13.61 17.45
CA ARG A 98 -0.64 -14.65 18.13
C ARG A 98 0.26 -14.09 19.22
N ASN A 99 0.80 -12.90 19.01
CA ASN A 99 1.71 -12.22 19.92
C ASN A 99 1.17 -10.82 20.29
N PRO A 100 0.07 -10.74 21.06
CA PRO A 100 -0.39 -9.46 21.56
C PRO A 100 0.75 -8.81 22.33
N SER A 101 1.05 -7.54 22.03
CA SER A 101 2.02 -6.75 22.80
C SER A 101 1.62 -6.86 24.26
N ARG A 102 2.54 -7.33 25.10
CA ARG A 102 2.40 -7.16 26.54
C ARG A 102 2.47 -5.65 26.76
N GLU A 103 1.32 -5.01 26.96
CA GLU A 103 1.31 -3.67 27.55
C GLU A 103 2.14 -3.77 28.83
N GLN A 104 3.30 -3.11 28.82
CA GLN A 104 4.16 -2.84 29.97
C GLN A 104 4.02 -1.37 30.30
#